data_AF-A0AAI8PA25-F1
#
_entry.id   AF-A0AAI8PA25-F1
#
_cell.length_a   1.000
_cell.length_b   1.000
_cell.length_c   1.000
_cell.angle_alpha   90.00
_cell.angle_beta   90.00
_cell.angle_gamma   90.00
#
_symmetry.space_group_name_H-M   'P 1'
#
loop_
_entity.id
_entity.type
_entity.pdbx_description
1 polymer ?
#
loop_
_entity_poly.entity_id
_entity_poly.type
_entity_poly.pdbx_seq_one_letter_code
_entity_poly.pdbx_strand_id
1 'polypeptide(L)'
;MDTVQSISQREMDAALVAFARFKIGEIKLFDLEQAMSFDAGDALSRSGLVRFSISKMASGRYRISDEGENAITQAGRERLEALRG
;
A
#
# COMPACT_ATOMS: atom_id res chain seq x y z
N MET A 1 18.78 -12.28 13.21
CA MET A 1 19.16 -11.46 12.05
C MET A 1 17.98 -11.48 11.12
N ASP A 2 17.00 -10.63 11.39
CA ASP A 2 15.80 -10.50 10.57
C ASP A 2 16.21 -9.83 9.27
N THR A 3 16.26 -10.61 8.19
CA THR A 3 16.44 -10.12 6.84
C THR A 3 15.21 -9.28 6.51
N VAL A 4 15.26 -7.98 6.82
CA VAL A 4 14.34 -6.99 6.26
C VAL A 4 14.55 -7.09 4.76
N GLN A 5 13.68 -7.86 4.09
CA GLN A 5 13.61 -7.88 2.65
C GLN A 5 13.45 -6.41 2.25
N SER A 6 14.50 -5.88 1.63
CA SER A 6 14.53 -4.48 1.23
C SER A 6 13.54 -4.35 0.07
N ILE A 7 12.28 -4.06 0.40
CA ILE A 7 11.25 -3.77 -0.59
C ILE A 7 11.79 -2.65 -1.47
N SER A 8 11.83 -2.91 -2.78
CA SER A 8 12.36 -1.94 -3.72
C SER A 8 11.45 -0.71 -3.73
N GLN A 9 12.03 0.48 -3.96
CA GLN A 9 11.22 1.70 -4.13
C GLN A 9 10.13 1.50 -5.19
N ARG A 10 10.44 0.75 -6.25
CA ARG A 10 9.48 0.41 -7.31
C ARG A 10 8.29 -0.42 -6.83
N GLU A 11 8.49 -1.34 -5.90
CA GLU A 11 7.43 -2.16 -5.32
C GLU A 11 6.56 -1.32 -4.37
N MET A 12 7.19 -0.43 -3.61
CA MET A 12 6.48 0.53 -2.75
C MET A 12 5.64 1.53 -3.57
N ASP A 13 6.18 2.02 -4.68
CA ASP A 13 5.48 2.90 -5.62
C ASP A 13 4.31 2.17 -6.28
N ALA A 14 4.50 0.92 -6.70
CA ALA A 14 3.43 0.08 -7.26
C ALA A 14 2.31 -0.17 -6.23
N ALA A 15 2.68 -0.46 -4.98
CA ALA A 15 1.73 -0.61 -3.87
C ALA A 15 0.94 0.68 -3.61
N LEU A 16 1.60 1.84 -3.63
CA LEU A 16 0.96 3.14 -3.46
C LEU A 16 -0.05 3.41 -4.60
N VAL A 17 0.33 3.12 -5.85
CA VAL A 17 -0.57 3.27 -7.00
C VAL A 17 -1.76 2.33 -6.90
N ALA A 18 -1.55 1.06 -6.56
CA ALA A 18 -2.63 0.09 -6.38
C ALA A 18 -3.59 0.53 -5.27
N PHE A 19 -3.07 0.99 -4.13
CA PHE A 19 -3.87 1.51 -3.04
C PHE A 19 -4.67 2.75 -3.45
N ALA A 20 -4.06 3.67 -4.19
CA ALA A 20 -4.76 4.85 -4.72
C ALA A 20 -5.92 4.49 -5.64
N ARG A 21 -5.72 3.52 -6.55
CA ARG A 21 -6.76 2.99 -7.44
C ARG A 21 -7.91 2.35 -6.65
N PHE A 22 -7.58 1.60 -5.60
CA PHE A 22 -8.58 1.02 -4.71
C PHE A 22 -9.41 2.12 -4.01
N LYS A 23 -8.76 3.17 -3.51
CA LYS A 23 -9.43 4.28 -2.82
C LYS A 23 -10.42 5.05 -3.70
N ILE A 24 -10.14 5.19 -4.99
CA ILE A 24 -11.05 5.83 -5.95
C ILE A 24 -12.08 4.84 -6.55
N GLY A 25 -12.06 3.58 -6.12
CA GLY A 25 -12.97 2.54 -6.61
C GLY A 25 -12.67 2.03 -8.02
N GLU A 26 -11.47 2.30 -8.56
CA GLU A 26 -11.04 1.79 -9.87
C GLU A 26 -10.79 0.27 -9.83
N ILE A 27 -10.29 -0.23 -8.70
CA ILE A 27 -10.06 -1.67 -8.47
C ILE A 27 -10.72 -2.13 -7.17
N LYS A 28 -11.01 -3.43 -7.05
CA LYS A 28 -11.59 -4.00 -5.82
C LYS A 28 -10.50 -4.45 -4.85
N LEU A 29 -10.90 -4.76 -3.62
CA LEU A 29 -9.99 -5.26 -2.58
C LEU A 29 -9.22 -6.50 -3.04
N PHE A 30 -9.86 -7.40 -3.79
CA PHE A 30 -9.20 -8.60 -4.33
C PHE A 30 -8.10 -8.26 -5.35
N ASP A 31 -8.32 -7.25 -6.19
CA ASP A 31 -7.32 -6.79 -7.17
C ASP A 31 -6.16 -6.08 -6.46
N LEU A 32 -6.45 -5.31 -5.41
CA LEU A 32 -5.44 -4.73 -4.53
C LEU A 32 -4.61 -5.84 -3.86
N GLU A 33 -5.25 -6.91 -3.39
CA GLU A 33 -4.58 -8.06 -2.78
C GLU A 33 -3.61 -8.77 -3.75
N GLN A 34 -3.92 -8.78 -5.04
CA GLN A 34 -3.05 -9.33 -6.09
C GLN A 34 -1.95 -8.36 -6.53
N ALA A 35 -2.24 -7.06 -6.57
CA ALA A 35 -1.31 -6.04 -7.04
C ALA A 35 -0.27 -5.65 -5.97
N MET A 36 -0.54 -5.94 -4.69
CA MET A 36 0.31 -5.60 -3.56
C MET A 36 0.68 -6.86 -2.78
N SER A 37 1.95 -7.04 -2.42
CA SER A 37 2.34 -8.08 -1.46
C SER A 37 2.14 -7.58 -0.03
N PHE A 38 2.05 -8.51 0.93
CA PHE A 38 1.99 -8.14 2.35
C PHE A 38 3.20 -7.29 2.75
N ASP A 39 4.40 -7.67 2.30
CA ASP A 39 5.64 -6.98 2.65
C ASP A 39 5.69 -5.56 2.05
N ALA A 40 5.20 -5.39 0.81
CA ALA A 40 5.06 -4.06 0.21
C ALA A 40 4.02 -3.20 0.93
N GLY A 41 2.90 -3.79 1.35
CA GLY A 41 1.88 -3.11 2.14
C GLY A 41 2.36 -2.72 3.54
N ASP A 42 3.13 -3.58 4.21
CA ASP A 42 3.71 -3.31 5.53
C ASP A 42 4.75 -2.19 5.42
N ALA A 43 5.64 -2.26 4.43
CA ALA A 43 6.60 -1.19 4.15
C ALA A 43 5.89 0.13 3.83
N LEU A 44 4.81 0.11 3.04
CA LEU A 44 4.03 1.29 2.70
C LEU A 44 3.35 1.89 3.95
N SER A 45 2.79 1.06 4.86
CA SER A 45 2.20 1.53 6.12
C SER A 45 3.22 2.25 7.03
N ARG A 46 4.50 1.87 6.94
CA ARG A 46 5.60 2.47 7.72
C ARG A 46 6.27 3.66 7.01
N SER A 47 6.00 3.85 5.72
CA SER A 47 6.60 4.91 4.89
C SER A 47 6.06 6.32 5.19
N GLY A 48 4.88 6.43 5.81
CA GLY A 48 4.18 7.70 6.01
C GLY A 48 3.48 8.25 4.76
N LEU A 49 3.50 7.53 3.64
CA LEU A 49 2.77 7.88 2.41
C LEU A 49 1.26 7.60 2.53
N VAL A 50 0.89 6.70 3.43
CA VAL A 50 -0.48 6.25 3.67
C VAL A 50 -0.75 6.14 5.16
N ARG A 51 -2.05 6.15 5.50
CA ARG A 51 -2.58 5.88 6.84
C ARG A 51 -3.50 4.66 6.76
N PHE A 52 -2.88 3.50 6.63
CA PHE A 52 -3.55 2.22 6.81
C PHE A 52 -2.69 1.30 7.66
N SER A 53 -3.34 0.33 8.30
CA SER A 53 -2.70 -0.81 8.93
C SER A 53 -2.94 -2.06 8.11
N ILE A 54 -1.91 -2.90 7.99
CA ILE A 54 -2.01 -4.22 7.36
C ILE A 54 -1.70 -5.29 8.40
N SER A 55 -2.44 -6.39 8.37
CA SER A 55 -2.25 -7.49 9.31
C SER A 55 -2.41 -8.83 8.62
N LYS A 56 -1.46 -9.74 8.83
CA LYS A 56 -1.51 -11.10 8.28
C LYS A 56 -2.47 -11.96 9.10
N MET A 57 -3.40 -12.63 8.45
CA MET A 57 -4.32 -13.57 9.06
C MET A 57 -3.73 -14.99 9.08
N ALA A 58 -4.23 -15.84 9.99
CA ALA A 58 -3.81 -17.24 10.10
C ALA A 58 -4.05 -18.08 8.82
N SER A 59 -4.95 -17.61 7.93
CA SER A 59 -5.23 -18.26 6.64
C SER A 59 -4.21 -17.91 5.54
N GLY A 60 -3.18 -17.10 5.83
CA GLY A 60 -2.20 -16.64 4.84
C GLY A 60 -2.65 -15.42 4.03
N ARG A 61 -3.92 -15.03 4.12
CA ARG A 61 -4.42 -13.74 3.61
C ARG A 61 -4.02 -12.60 4.53
N TYR A 62 -4.08 -11.36 4.05
CA TYR A 62 -3.87 -10.18 4.87
C TYR A 62 -5.10 -9.27 4.83
N ARG A 63 -5.28 -8.48 5.87
CA ARG A 63 -6.35 -7.51 6.00
C ARG A 63 -5.76 -6.12 5.99
N ILE A 64 -6.32 -5.24 5.18
CA ILE A 64 -6.03 -3.81 5.18
C ILE A 64 -7.14 -3.10 5.94
N SER A 65 -6.78 -2.14 6.78
CA SER A 65 -7.70 -1.25 7.47
C SER A 65 -7.17 0.17 7.36
N ASP A 66 -7.88 1.02 6.63
CA ASP A 66 -7.48 2.39 6.33
C ASP A 66 -8.40 3.42 7.00
N GLU A 67 -7.89 4.64 7.19
CA GLU A 67 -8.63 5.75 7.80
C GLU A 67 -9.67 6.42 6.87
N GLY A 68 -10.17 5.72 5.85
CA GLY A 68 -11.23 6.23 4.98
C GLY A 68 -10.70 7.28 3.99
N GLU A 69 -11.35 8.43 3.88
CA GLU A 69 -11.03 9.46 2.87
C GLU A 69 -9.60 10.01 3.00
N ASN A 70 -9.01 9.99 4.20
CA ASN A 70 -7.67 10.52 4.47
C ASN A 70 -6.57 9.43 4.50
N ALA A 71 -6.84 8.26 3.92
CA ALA A 71 -5.92 7.14 3.92
C ALA A 71 -4.61 7.38 3.13
N ILE A 72 -4.58 8.37 2.23
CA ILE A 72 -3.36 8.78 1.52
C ILE A 72 -2.91 10.13 2.07
N THR A 73 -1.67 10.20 2.55
CA THR A 73 -1.14 11.46 3.10
C THR A 73 -0.80 12.46 2.00
N GLN A 74 -0.48 13.69 2.37
CA GLN A 74 0.02 14.67 1.41
C GLN A 74 1.28 14.17 0.68
N ALA A 75 2.24 13.60 1.41
CA ALA A 75 3.44 13.00 0.83
C ALA A 75 3.12 11.86 -0.14
N GLY A 76 2.10 11.03 0.18
CA GLY A 76 1.61 10.00 -0.74
C GLY A 76 1.03 10.58 -2.03
N ARG A 77 0.26 11.68 -1.94
CA ARG A 77 -0.28 12.37 -3.12
C ARG A 77 0.82 12.97 -3.99
N GLU A 78 1.77 13.66 -3.39
CA GLU A 78 2.93 14.23 -4.10
C GLU A 78 3.76 13.12 -4.79
N ARG A 79 3.95 11.98 -4.12
CA ARG A 79 4.61 10.82 -4.74
C ARG A 79 3.80 10.26 -5.91
N LEU A 80 2.49 10.15 -5.79
CA LEU A 80 1.61 9.70 -6.88
C LEU A 80 1.64 10.65 -8.08
N GLU A 81 1.68 11.96 -7.85
CA GLU A 81 1.84 12.96 -8.90
C GLU A 81 3.19 12.83 -9.60
N ALA A 82 4.28 12.65 -8.85
CA ALA A 82 5.60 12.40 -9.40
C ALA A 82 5.68 11.10 -10.24
N LEU A 83 4.89 10.09 -9.89
CA LEU A 83 4.78 8.83 -10.64
C LEU A 83 3.90 8.96 -11.90
N ARG A 84 3.02 9.96 -11.96
CA ARG A 84 2.14 10.24 -13.12
C ARG A 84 2.77 11.17 -14.16
N GLY A 85 4.00 11.65 -13.91
CA GLY A 85 4.74 12.63 -14.71
C GLY A 85 4.49 12.61 -16.21
#